data_AF-A0A948SCT6-F1
#
_entry.id   AF-A0A948SCT6-F1
#
_cell.length_a   1.000
_cell.length_b   1.000
_cell.length_c   1.000
_cell.angle_alpha   90.00
_cell.angle_beta   90.00
_cell.angle_gamma   90.00
#
_symmetry.space_group_name_H-M   'P 1'
#
loop_
_entity.id
_entity.type
_entity.pdbx_description
1 polymer ?
#
loop_
_entity_poly.entity_id
_entity_poly.type
_entity_poly.pdbx_seq_one_letter_code
_entity_poly.pdbx_strand_id
1 'polypeptide(L)'
;MHNKKSRSITERARELASFGLNQQMIAAALGVSRSTFYRKLAETPELELAIEEGRALAIAEVARKMMARAKTGDDFQSMAFILRSRGGFDDRSGGLSAIRASELDGNGPQAIGTRLVAPPALRVVFIDPDSR
;
A
#
# COMPACT_ATOMS: atom_id res chain seq x y z
N MET A 1 -10.80 -23.48 34.27
CA MET A 1 -10.97 -22.00 34.17
C MET A 1 -9.98 -21.50 33.13
N HIS A 2 -10.47 -20.96 32.01
CA HIS A 2 -9.66 -20.60 30.85
C HIS A 2 -8.72 -19.43 31.19
N ASN A 3 -7.42 -19.70 31.27
CA ASN A 3 -6.40 -18.68 31.46
C ASN A 3 -6.29 -17.85 30.18
N LYS A 4 -7.02 -16.73 30.13
CA LYS A 4 -7.00 -15.79 29.01
C LYS A 4 -5.62 -15.12 29.02
N LYS A 5 -4.66 -15.72 28.32
CA LYS A 5 -3.31 -15.19 28.06
C LYS A 5 -3.43 -13.68 27.87
N SER A 6 -2.97 -12.88 28.83
CA SER A 6 -3.06 -11.43 28.71
C SER A 6 -2.18 -11.06 27.51
N ARG A 7 -2.81 -10.70 26.39
CA ARG A 7 -2.10 -10.25 25.19
C ARG A 7 -1.17 -9.11 25.58
N SER A 8 0.08 -9.17 25.15
CA SER A 8 1.04 -8.11 25.46
C SER A 8 0.57 -6.80 24.82
N ILE A 9 1.02 -5.66 25.38
CA ILE A 9 0.66 -4.34 24.85
C ILE A 9 1.03 -4.20 23.36
N THR A 10 2.16 -4.79 22.97
CA THR A 10 2.66 -4.85 21.60
C THR A 10 1.74 -5.64 20.68
N GLU A 11 1.28 -6.81 21.12
CA GLU A 11 0.35 -7.64 20.35
C GLU A 11 -1.00 -6.95 20.14
N ARG A 12 -1.50 -6.29 21.20
CA ARG A 12 -2.74 -5.52 21.11
C ARG A 12 -2.61 -4.29 20.21
N ALA A 13 -1.47 -3.60 20.25
CA ALA A 13 -1.20 -2.46 19.38
C ALA A 13 -1.13 -2.87 17.90
N ARG A 14 -0.47 -4.00 17.58
CA ARG A 14 -0.44 -4.57 16.23
C ARG A 14 -1.84 -4.86 15.69
N GLU A 15 -2.66 -5.53 16.49
CA GLU A 15 -4.02 -5.88 16.12
C GLU A 15 -4.87 -4.62 15.86
N LEU A 16 -4.80 -3.62 16.73
CA LEU A 16 -5.51 -2.35 16.53
C LEU A 16 -5.03 -1.62 15.26
N ALA A 17 -3.72 -1.60 15.01
CA ALA A 17 -3.14 -1.05 13.80
C ALA A 17 -3.58 -1.81 12.54
N SER A 18 -3.81 -3.13 12.64
CA SER A 18 -4.30 -3.97 11.53
C SER A 18 -5.71 -3.63 11.06
N PHE A 19 -6.52 -2.98 11.89
CA PHE A 19 -7.81 -2.44 11.47
C PHE A 19 -7.70 -1.04 10.83
N GLY A 20 -6.49 -0.50 10.67
CA GLY A 20 -6.24 0.81 10.08
C GLY A 20 -6.37 1.98 11.07
N LEU A 21 -6.35 1.72 12.38
CA LEU A 21 -6.42 2.81 13.38
C LEU A 21 -5.13 3.65 13.36
N ASN A 22 -5.29 4.96 13.51
CA ASN A 22 -4.16 5.85 13.73
C ASN A 22 -3.62 5.72 15.17
N GLN A 23 -2.39 6.18 15.43
CA GLN A 23 -1.73 6.07 16.74
C GLN A 23 -2.52 6.71 17.89
N GLN A 24 -3.30 7.77 17.63
CA GLN A 24 -4.11 8.42 18.65
C GLN A 24 -5.31 7.55 19.06
N MET A 25 -5.95 6.92 18.09
CA MET A 25 -7.04 5.96 18.31
C MET A 25 -6.51 4.70 19.00
N ILE A 26 -5.31 4.24 18.65
CA ILE A 26 -4.64 3.13 19.33
C ILE A 26 -4.36 3.48 20.79
N ALA A 27 -3.80 4.67 21.07
CA ALA A 27 -3.56 5.14 22.44
C ALA A 27 -4.86 5.18 23.26
N ALA A 28 -5.93 5.74 22.69
CA ALA A 28 -7.25 5.78 23.33
C ALA A 28 -7.81 4.36 23.59
N ALA A 29 -7.69 3.44 22.64
CA ALA A 29 -8.12 2.06 22.78
C ALA A 29 -7.30 1.25 23.80
N LEU A 30 -6.04 1.64 24.03
CA LEU A 30 -5.18 1.09 25.07
C LEU A 30 -5.37 1.79 26.43
N GLY A 31 -6.21 2.82 26.52
CA GLY A 31 -6.47 3.56 27.76
C GLY A 31 -5.30 4.44 28.22
N VAL A 32 -4.42 4.85 27.29
CA VAL A 32 -3.22 5.63 27.61
C VAL A 32 -3.32 7.02 26.98
N SER A 33 -2.82 8.04 27.69
CA SER A 33 -2.75 9.39 27.13
C SER A 33 -1.82 9.42 25.91
N ARG A 34 -2.09 10.34 24.97
CA ARG A 34 -1.26 10.51 23.76
C ARG A 34 0.22 10.73 24.11
N SER A 35 0.51 11.64 25.05
CA SER A 35 1.88 11.95 25.45
C SER A 35 2.61 10.73 26.04
N THR A 36 1.94 9.94 26.86
CA THR A 36 2.51 8.71 27.42
C THR A 36 2.71 7.63 26.35
N PHE A 37 1.80 7.54 25.39
CA PHE A 37 1.92 6.60 24.28
C PHE A 37 3.11 6.93 23.37
N TYR A 38 3.29 8.19 22.99
CA TYR A 38 4.44 8.63 22.20
C TYR A 38 5.77 8.44 22.94
N ARG A 39 5.79 8.69 24.26
CA ARG A 39 6.97 8.39 25.07
C ARG A 39 7.29 6.88 25.05
N LYS A 40 6.30 6.02 25.22
CA LYS A 40 6.48 4.56 25.14
C LYS A 40 6.95 4.09 23.76
N LEU A 41 6.52 4.74 22.69
CA LEU A 41 7.03 4.43 21.34
C LEU A 41 8.53 4.72 21.23
N ALA A 42 8.98 5.86 21.76
CA ALA A 42 10.40 6.21 21.77
C ALA A 42 11.24 5.28 22.67
N GLU A 43 10.66 4.79 23.77
CA GLU A 43 11.32 3.90 24.73
C GLU A 43 11.29 2.42 24.32
N THR A 44 10.37 2.01 23.43
CA THR A 44 10.13 0.60 23.08
C THR A 44 10.03 0.43 21.56
N PRO A 45 11.15 0.19 20.86
CA PRO A 45 11.17 0.00 19.41
C PRO A 45 10.28 -1.15 18.93
N GLU A 46 10.10 -2.20 19.73
CA GLU A 46 9.24 -3.34 19.39
C GLU A 46 7.76 -2.94 19.27
N LEU A 47 7.33 -1.93 20.03
CA LEU A 47 5.97 -1.40 19.95
C LEU A 47 5.74 -0.66 18.64
N GLU A 48 6.73 0.12 18.19
CA GLU A 48 6.67 0.84 16.92
C GLU A 48 6.66 -0.13 15.74
N LEU A 49 7.56 -1.12 15.73
CA LEU A 49 7.60 -2.17 14.71
C LEU A 49 6.26 -2.91 14.60
N ALA A 50 5.67 -3.27 15.74
CA ALA A 50 4.37 -3.95 15.77
C ALA A 50 3.23 -3.10 15.20
N ILE A 51 3.26 -1.78 15.39
CA ILE A 51 2.27 -0.87 14.79
C ILE A 51 2.46 -0.78 13.28
N GLU A 52 3.70 -0.66 12.81
CA GLU A 52 4.02 -0.62 11.37
C GLU A 52 3.63 -1.94 10.68
N GLU A 53 3.92 -3.09 11.30
CA GLU A 53 3.44 -4.40 10.83
C GLU A 53 1.92 -4.43 10.70
N GLY A 54 1.19 -3.97 11.73
CA GLY A 54 -0.27 -3.89 11.70
C GLY A 54 -0.77 -3.01 10.55
N ARG A 55 -0.18 -1.82 10.37
CA ARG A 55 -0.55 -0.91 9.28
C ARG A 55 -0.34 -1.52 7.90
N ALA A 56 0.79 -2.22 7.71
CA ALA A 56 1.06 -2.92 6.46
C ALA A 56 -0.01 -3.97 6.16
N LEU A 57 -0.47 -4.71 7.17
CA LEU A 57 -1.58 -5.68 7.02
C LEU A 57 -2.89 -4.99 6.64
N ALA A 58 -3.22 -3.86 7.27
CA ALA A 58 -4.43 -3.10 6.96
C ALA A 58 -4.44 -2.65 5.48
N ILE A 59 -3.33 -2.08 5.02
CA ILE A 59 -3.16 -1.63 3.63
C ILE A 59 -3.23 -2.81 2.67
N ALA A 60 -2.56 -3.92 2.99
CA ALA A 60 -2.58 -5.13 2.16
C ALA A 60 -3.99 -5.69 2.01
N GLU A 61 -4.79 -5.69 3.08
CA GLU A 61 -6.17 -6.16 3.03
C GLU A 61 -7.04 -5.29 2.13
N VAL A 62 -6.97 -3.96 2.29
CA VAL A 62 -7.72 -3.01 1.46
C VAL A 62 -7.28 -3.12 0.00
N ALA A 63 -5.97 -3.17 -0.26
CA ALA A 63 -5.42 -3.32 -1.60
C ALA A 63 -5.88 -4.61 -2.26
N ARG A 64 -5.94 -5.73 -1.51
CA ARG A 64 -6.45 -7.01 -2.01
C ARG A 64 -7.93 -6.91 -2.40
N LYS A 65 -8.77 -6.32 -1.54
CA LYS A 65 -10.21 -6.14 -1.82
C LYS A 65 -10.41 -5.25 -3.05
N MET A 66 -9.72 -4.12 -3.12
CA MET A 66 -9.78 -3.21 -4.26
C MET A 66 -9.35 -3.88 -5.56
N MET A 67 -8.23 -4.63 -5.56
CA MET A 67 -7.77 -5.37 -6.72
C MET A 67 -8.78 -6.42 -7.19
N ALA A 68 -9.44 -7.11 -6.25
CA ALA A 68 -10.49 -8.06 -6.60
C ALA A 68 -11.68 -7.37 -7.28
N ARG A 69 -12.14 -6.22 -6.78
CA ARG A 69 -13.21 -5.43 -7.41
C ARG A 69 -12.81 -4.87 -8.77
N ALA A 70 -11.58 -4.39 -8.91
CA ALA A 70 -11.07 -3.93 -10.20
C ALA A 70 -11.07 -5.05 -11.25
N LYS A 71 -10.78 -6.31 -10.84
CA LYS A 71 -10.78 -7.46 -11.75
C LYS A 71 -12.17 -7.89 -12.22
N THR A 72 -13.25 -7.60 -11.49
CA THR A 72 -14.60 -7.91 -11.97
C THR A 72 -15.06 -6.95 -13.05
N GLY A 73 -14.42 -5.77 -13.17
CA GLY A 73 -14.76 -4.76 -14.18
C GLY A 73 -15.94 -3.86 -13.80
N ASP A 74 -16.62 -4.14 -12.68
CA ASP A 74 -17.83 -3.39 -12.28
C ASP A 74 -17.52 -2.11 -11.49
N ASP A 75 -16.31 -1.99 -10.96
CA ASP A 75 -15.91 -0.86 -10.11
C ASP A 75 -14.88 0.03 -10.81
N PHE A 76 -15.39 0.99 -11.58
CA PHE A 76 -14.59 1.99 -12.29
C PHE A 76 -13.63 2.74 -11.35
N GLN A 77 -14.03 3.05 -10.12
CA GLN A 77 -13.18 3.81 -9.20
C GLN A 77 -11.95 3.00 -8.79
N SER A 78 -12.12 1.70 -8.48
CA SER A 78 -11.00 0.82 -8.19
C SER A 78 -10.05 0.67 -9.39
N MET A 79 -10.59 0.54 -10.61
CA MET A 79 -9.79 0.45 -11.83
C MET A 79 -9.02 1.75 -12.11
N ALA A 80 -9.71 2.89 -12.06
CA ALA A 80 -9.12 4.21 -12.28
C ALA A 80 -8.03 4.55 -11.25
N PHE A 81 -8.25 4.22 -9.98
CA PHE A 81 -7.25 4.40 -8.94
C PHE A 81 -5.98 3.58 -9.22
N ILE A 82 -6.13 2.29 -9.57
CA ILE A 82 -4.98 1.43 -9.88
C ILE A 82 -4.21 1.95 -11.10
N LEU A 83 -4.91 2.36 -12.16
CA LEU A 83 -4.29 2.90 -13.39
C LEU A 83 -3.58 4.24 -13.14
N ARG A 84 -4.17 5.14 -12.33
CA ARG A 84 -3.54 6.42 -11.99
C ARG A 84 -2.34 6.22 -11.07
N SER A 85 -2.50 5.43 -10.01
CA SER A 85 -1.47 5.29 -8.98
C SER A 85 -0.32 4.36 -9.38
N ARG A 86 -0.55 3.37 -10.25
CA ARG A 86 0.47 2.38 -10.65
C ARG A 86 0.74 2.32 -12.15
N GLY A 87 -0.25 2.68 -12.97
CA GLY A 87 -0.14 2.65 -14.43
C GLY A 87 0.39 3.95 -15.06
N GLY A 88 0.65 4.99 -14.26
CA GLY A 88 1.19 6.26 -14.75
C GLY A 88 0.20 7.07 -15.59
N PHE A 89 -1.11 6.84 -15.44
CA PHE A 89 -2.12 7.56 -16.19
C PHE A 89 -2.48 8.87 -15.46
N ASP A 90 -2.03 10.03 -15.97
CA ASP A 90 -2.44 11.37 -15.49
C ASP A 90 -3.23 12.10 -16.59
N ASP A 91 -4.47 12.46 -16.28
CA ASP A 91 -5.36 13.22 -17.17
C ASP A 91 -4.80 14.61 -17.49
N ARG A 92 -3.90 15.16 -16.65
CA ARG A 92 -3.27 16.47 -16.87
C ARG A 92 -2.20 16.46 -17.96
N SER A 93 -1.77 15.27 -18.40
CA SER A 93 -0.67 15.11 -19.38
C SER A 93 -1.14 14.64 -20.76
N GLY A 94 -2.43 14.37 -20.97
CA GLY A 94 -2.91 13.85 -22.27
C GLY A 94 -2.44 12.43 -22.60
N GLY A 95 -2.15 11.61 -21.60
CA GLY A 95 -1.67 10.23 -21.77
C GLY A 95 -0.42 9.93 -20.94
N LEU A 96 -0.18 8.63 -20.70
CA LEU A 96 0.92 7.98 -19.97
C LEU A 96 2.03 8.95 -19.52
N SER A 97 1.83 9.58 -18.36
CA SER A 97 2.86 10.40 -17.75
C SER A 97 3.94 9.47 -17.21
N ALA A 98 5.09 9.48 -17.89
CA ALA A 98 6.34 8.83 -17.53
C ALA A 98 6.52 7.35 -17.92
N ILE A 99 6.57 7.07 -19.22
CA ILE A 99 7.84 6.54 -19.74
C ILE A 99 8.66 7.79 -20.06
N ARG A 100 9.71 8.07 -19.29
CA ARG A 100 10.52 9.28 -19.48
C ARG A 100 11.12 9.23 -20.88
N ALA A 101 10.70 10.13 -21.75
CA ALA A 101 11.18 10.22 -23.13
C ALA A 101 12.71 10.43 -23.25
N SER A 102 13.40 10.73 -22.14
CA SER A 102 14.86 10.88 -22.05
C SER A 102 15.64 9.57 -21.85
N GLU A 103 14.98 8.41 -21.89
CA GLU A 103 15.64 7.09 -21.79
C GLU A 103 15.79 6.39 -23.16
N LEU A 104 15.48 7.06 -24.28
CA LEU A 104 15.57 6.47 -25.64
C LEU A 104 16.74 7.00 -26.49
N ASP A 105 17.47 7.99 -26.00
CA ASP A 105 18.60 8.65 -26.64
C ASP A 105 19.89 8.32 -25.87
N GLY A 106 20.68 7.41 -26.46
CA GLY A 106 21.79 6.72 -25.82
C GLY A 106 23.02 7.56 -25.46
N ASN A 107 22.90 8.55 -24.56
CA ASN A 107 24.07 9.13 -23.88
C ASN A 107 23.76 9.82 -22.53
N GLY A 108 23.76 9.06 -21.42
CA GLY A 108 23.92 9.53 -20.01
C GLY A 108 22.73 10.29 -19.37
N PRO A 109 22.66 10.46 -18.02
CA PRO A 109 23.72 10.29 -17.02
C PRO A 109 23.47 9.14 -16.02
N GLN A 110 24.58 8.69 -15.45
CA GLN A 110 24.63 7.65 -14.42
C GLN A 110 23.99 8.13 -13.11
N ALA A 111 23.03 7.36 -12.58
CA ALA A 111 22.62 7.45 -11.19
C ALA A 111 22.24 6.05 -10.65
N ILE A 112 23.28 5.37 -10.16
CA ILE A 112 23.36 4.50 -8.98
C ILE A 112 22.06 3.79 -8.52
N GLY A 113 22.03 2.46 -8.72
CA GLY A 113 21.37 1.42 -7.89
C GLY A 113 19.91 1.65 -7.49
N THR A 114 18.94 0.87 -7.96
CA THR A 114 18.79 -0.56 -7.63
C THR A 114 17.79 -1.17 -8.62
N ARG A 115 18.18 -2.29 -9.22
CA ARG A 115 17.39 -3.06 -10.20
C ARG A 115 15.96 -3.32 -9.69
N LEU A 116 14.96 -2.94 -10.47
CA LEU A 116 13.71 -3.67 -10.57
C LEU A 116 13.58 -4.18 -12.01
N VAL A 117 13.82 -5.48 -12.20
CA VAL A 117 13.67 -6.14 -13.50
C VAL A 117 12.18 -6.14 -13.84
N ALA A 118 11.78 -5.40 -14.87
CA ALA A 118 10.41 -5.42 -15.40
C ALA A 118 10.14 -6.78 -16.07
N PRO A 119 9.00 -7.45 -15.81
CA PRO A 119 8.61 -8.63 -16.58
C PRO A 119 8.32 -8.24 -18.05
N PRO A 120 8.57 -9.13 -19.01
CA PRO A 120 8.35 -8.85 -20.43
C PRO A 120 6.88 -8.47 -20.67
N ALA A 121 6.68 -7.36 -21.38
CA ALA A 121 5.38 -6.76 -21.64
C ALA A 121 4.40 -7.80 -22.22
N LEU A 122 3.30 -8.06 -21.50
CA LEU A 122 2.17 -8.80 -22.06
C LEU A 122 1.55 -7.91 -23.15
N ARG A 123 1.72 -8.32 -24.41
CA ARG A 123 1.14 -7.63 -25.56
C ARG A 123 -0.37 -7.91 -25.56
N VAL A 124 -1.16 -6.98 -25.03
CA VAL A 124 -2.63 -7.08 -25.11
C VAL A 124 -3.03 -6.77 -26.55
N VAL A 125 -3.35 -7.82 -27.32
CA VAL A 125 -3.99 -7.67 -28.63
C VAL A 125 -5.47 -7.43 -28.36
N PHE A 126 -5.96 -6.23 -28.66
CA PHE A 126 -7.39 -5.98 -28.77
C PHE A 126 -7.89 -6.76 -29.98
N ILE A 127 -8.73 -7.78 -29.73
CA ILE A 127 -9.50 -8.44 -30.78
C ILE A 127 -10.87 -7.75 -30.76
N ASP A 128 -11.17 -7.01 -31.83
CA ASP A 128 -12.50 -6.45 -32.04
C ASP A 128 -13.52 -7.60 -32.16
N PRO A 129 -14.61 -7.62 -31.37
CA PRO A 129 -15.58 -8.72 -31.38
C PRO A 129 -16.41 -8.80 -32.67
N ASP A 130 -16.31 -7.81 -33.57
CA ASP A 130 -17.13 -7.69 -34.78
C ASP A 130 -16.33 -7.86 -36.11
N SER A 131 -15.06 -8.25 -36.06
CA SER A 131 -14.28 -8.52 -37.27
C SER A 131 -14.34 -10.01 -37.63
N ARG A 132 -15.39 -10.42 -38.36
CA ARG A 132 -15.40 -11.64 -39.19
C ARG A 132 -15.08 -11.31 -40.63
#